data_AF-A0A7G2LUX5-F1
#
_entry.id   AF-A0A7G2LUX5-F1
#
_cell.length_a   1.000
_cell.length_b   1.000
_cell.length_c   1.000
_cell.angle_alpha   90.00
_cell.angle_beta   90.00
_cell.angle_gamma   90.00
#
_symmetry.space_group_name_H-M   'P 1'
#
loop_
_entity.id
_entity.type
_entity.pdbx_description
1 polymer ?
#
loop_
_entity_poly.entity_id
_entity_poly.type
_entity_poly.pdbx_seq_one_letter_code
_entity_poly.pdbx_strand_id
1 'polypeptide(L)' 'MELSHLIAFNIALIASILSPGPAFLIALKTTLSSGRRAGVAVGLGLGLVASFWTLAALL' A
#
# COMPACT_ATOMS: atom_id res chain seq x y z
N MET A 1 19.83 -5.24 10.96
CA MET A 1 19.67 -4.75 9.57
C MET A 1 20.92 -3.95 9.21
N GLU A 2 21.62 -4.33 8.14
CA GLU A 2 22.71 -3.53 7.57
C GLU A 2 22.15 -2.30 6.83
N LEU A 3 22.92 -1.21 6.73
CA LEU A 3 22.47 0.03 6.07
C LEU A 3 22.08 -0.21 4.60
N SER A 4 22.79 -1.10 3.91
CA SER A 4 22.50 -1.52 2.53
C SER A 4 21.11 -2.15 2.41
N HIS A 5 20.70 -2.98 3.37
CA HIS A 5 19.38 -3.61 3.38
C HIS A 5 18.26 -2.59 3.60
N LEU A 6 18.48 -1.59 4.45
CA LEU A 6 17.50 -0.51 4.66
C LEU A 6 17.29 0.33 3.39
N ILE A 7 18.37 0.65 2.67
CA ILE A 7 18.29 1.40 1.41
C ILE A 7 17.54 0.57 0.36
N ALA A 8 17.93 -0.69 0.18
CA ALA A 8 17.27 -1.60 -0.78
C ALA A 8 15.77 -1.78 -0.46
N PHE A 9 15.42 -1.94 0.83
CA PHE A 9 14.04 -2.06 1.28
C PHE A 9 13.21 -0.82 0.93
N ASN A 10 13.71 0.38 1.21
CA ASN A 10 12.99 1.62 0.91
C ASN A 10 12.84 1.86 -0.60
N ILE A 11 13.86 1.54 -1.41
CA ILE A 11 13.76 1.62 -2.87
C ILE A 11 12.67 0.68 -3.38
N ALA A 12 12.63 -0.56 -2.90
CA ALA A 12 11.58 -1.52 -3.25
C ALA A 12 10.19 -1.04 -2.81
N LEU A 13 10.09 -0.45 -1.62
CA LEU A 13 8.83 0.10 -1.09
C LEU A 13 8.29 1.23 -1.99
N ILE A 14 9.15 2.17 -2.39
CA ILE A 14 8.78 3.28 -3.30
C ILE A 14 8.32 2.73 -4.65
N ALA A 15 9.08 1.79 -5.23
CA ALA A 15 8.72 1.17 -6.50
C ALA A 15 7.36 0.46 -6.42
N SER A 16 7.08 -0.21 -5.28
CA SER A 16 5.81 -0.88 -5.04
C SER A 16 4.64 0.09 -4.93
N ILE A 17 4.83 1.27 -4.31
CA ILE A 17 3.76 2.28 -4.15
C ILE A 17 3.43 2.95 -5.50
N LEU A 18 4.45 3.20 -6.33
CA LEU A 18 4.27 3.84 -7.64
C LEU A 18 3.63 2.92 -8.69
N SER A 19 3.76 1.61 -8.53
CA SER A 19 3.21 0.64 -9.47
C SER A 19 1.69 0.45 -9.26
N PRO A 20 0.83 0.76 -10.26
CA PRO A 20 -0.60 0.53 -10.14
C PRO A 20 -0.90 -0.97 -10.18
N GLY A 21 -1.11 -1.55 -8.99
CA GLY A 21 -1.46 -2.97 -8.83
C GLY A 21 -2.96 -3.25 -8.64
N PRO A 22 -3.33 -4.51 -8.31
CA PRO A 22 -4.72 -4.92 -8.06
C PRO A 22 -5.42 -4.11 -6.97
N ALA A 23 -4.69 -3.68 -5.93
CA ALA A 23 -5.19 -2.82 -4.87
C ALA A 23 -5.77 -1.51 -5.38
N PHE A 24 -5.08 -0.86 -6.32
CA PHE A 24 -5.55 0.37 -6.95
C PHE A 24 -6.81 0.12 -7.79
N LEU A 25 -6.83 -0.96 -8.58
CA LEU A 25 -7.99 -1.32 -9.40
C LEU A 25 -9.23 -1.59 -8.55
N ILE A 26 -9.07 -2.26 -7.40
CA ILE A 26 -10.17 -2.52 -6.46
C ILE A 26 -10.66 -1.21 -5.84
N ALA A 27 -9.75 -0.34 -5.36
CA ALA A 27 -10.12 0.94 -4.78
C ALA A 27 -10.86 1.82 -5.80
N LEU A 28 -10.38 1.87 -7.05
CA LEU A 28 -11.02 2.59 -8.15
C LEU A 28 -12.39 2.01 -8.48
N LYS A 29 -12.47 0.68 -8.66
CA LYS A 29 -13.73 -0.02 -8.92
C LYS A 29 -14.76 0.28 -7.83
N THR A 30 -14.39 0.14 -6.56
CA THR A 30 -15.29 0.41 -5.42
C THR A 30 -15.69 1.88 -5.35
N THR A 31 -14.76 2.80 -5.66
CA THR A 31 -15.07 4.24 -5.75
C THR A 31 -16.15 4.51 -6.79
N LEU A 32 -16.02 3.90 -7.98
CA LEU A 32 -16.94 4.10 -9.09
C LEU A 32 -18.28 3.37 -8.90
N SER A 33 -18.28 2.17 -8.29
CA SER A 33 -19.49 1.36 -8.12
C SER A 33 -20.29 1.70 -6.85
N SER A 34 -19.62 2.15 -5.80
CA SER A 34 -20.18 2.28 -4.45
C SER A 34 -19.96 3.67 -3.84
N GLY A 35 -19.40 4.60 -4.63
CA GLY A 35 -19.18 5.99 -4.26
C GLY A 35 -17.88 6.23 -3.51
N ARG A 36 -17.53 7.52 -3.40
CA ARG A 36 -16.24 7.99 -2.84
C ARG A 36 -15.97 7.50 -1.42
N ARG A 37 -16.99 7.45 -0.54
CA ARG A 37 -16.81 7.02 0.85
C ARG A 37 -16.38 5.55 0.94
N ALA A 38 -16.98 4.69 0.12
CA ALA A 38 -16.61 3.28 0.06
C ALA A 38 -15.18 3.11 -0.49
N GLY A 39 -14.82 3.87 -1.51
CA GLY A 39 -13.46 3.93 -2.04
C GLY A 39 -12.40 4.32 -1.00
N VAL A 40 -12.66 5.37 -0.22
CA VAL A 40 -11.77 5.82 0.86
C VAL A 40 -11.65 4.75 1.95
N ALA A 41 -12.75 4.10 2.33
CA ALA A 41 -12.71 3.02 3.32
C ALA A 41 -11.82 1.84 2.86
N VAL A 42 -11.90 1.47 1.57
CA VAL A 42 -11.01 0.45 0.98
C VAL A 42 -9.55 0.91 1.01
N GLY A 43 -9.27 2.14 0.61
CA GLY A 43 -7.92 2.72 0.64
C GLY A 43 -7.32 2.72 2.05
N LEU A 44 -8.11 3.09 3.06
CA LEU A 44 -7.68 3.07 4.46
C LEU A 44 -7.38 1.64 4.95
N GLY A 45 -8.25 0.68 4.65
CA GLY A 45 -8.04 -0.72 5.03
C GLY A 45 -6.75 -1.30 4.42
N LEU A 46 -6.55 -1.09 3.11
CA LEU A 46 -5.35 -1.55 2.41
C LEU A 46 -4.09 -0.85 2.94
N GLY A 47 -4.15 0.47 3.16
CA GLY A 47 -3.04 1.25 3.69
C GLY A 47 -2.62 0.81 5.09
N LEU A 48 -3.58 0.57 5.99
CA LEU A 48 -3.31 0.09 7.35
C LEU A 48 -2.61 -1.27 7.35
N VAL A 49 -3.10 -2.23 6.57
CA VAL A 49 -2.47 -3.56 6.48
C VAL A 49 -1.06 -3.45 5.90
N ALA A 50 -0.87 -2.63 4.86
CA ALA A 50 0.46 -2.38 4.29
C ALA A 50 1.42 -1.74 5.29
N SER A 51 0.95 -0.76 6.09
CA SER A 51 1.74 -0.13 7.15
C SER A 51 2.13 -1.13 8.24
N PHE A 52 1.20 -1.95 8.72
CA PHE A 52 1.51 -2.97 9.73
C PHE A 52 2.47 -4.03 9.20
N TRP A 53 2.30 -4.46 7.94
CA TRP A 53 3.23 -5.39 7.31
C TRP A 53 4.64 -4.78 7.17
N THR A 54 4.73 -3.51 6.77
CA THR A 54 6.00 -2.79 6.67
C THR A 54 6.66 -2.64 8.03
N LEU A 55 5.88 -2.33 9.08
CA LEU A 55 6.38 -2.26 10.45
C LEU A 55 6.89 -3.62 10.93
N ALA A 56 6.14 -4.70 10.68
CA ALA A 56 6.55 -6.06 11.03
C ALA A 56 7.84 -6.49 10.31
N ALA A 57 8.09 -5.99 9.09
CA ALA A 57 9.34 -6.24 8.37
C ALA A 57 10.56 -5.47 8.93
N LEU A 58 10.32 -4.41 9.71
CA LEU A 58 11.36 -3.57 10.32
C LEU A 58 11.70 -3.96 11.77
N LEU A 59 10.80 -4.69 12.44
CA LEU A 59 10.99 -5.25 13.80
C LEU A 59 11.78 -6.56 13.74
#